data_AF-A0A958RK48-F1
#
_entry.id   AF-A0A958RK48-F1
#
_cell.length_a   1.000
_cell.length_b   1.000
_cell.length_c   1.000
_cell.angle_alpha   90.00
_cell.angle_beta   90.00
_cell.angle_gamma   90.00
#
_symmetry.space_group_name_H-M   'P 1'
#
loop_
_entity.id
_entity.type
_entity.pdbx_description
1 polymer ?
#
loop_
_entity_poly.entity_id
_entity_poly.type
_entity_poly.pdbx_seq_one_letter_code
_entity_poly.pdbx_strand_id
1 'polypeptide(L)'
;MEIPKAKTIFEPFRIKVVEPLPITTAPERREALKKAAFNLFTLPADRVTFDLLTDSGTSAMSSTQWAGMMIGDESYAGAKSYYRFAEAVTDITGHQHVIPTHQGRSAEALLTQAFLKPGQIVVGNTHFDTTRANIESRGGVALDLPSPDTKESGVEAPFKGNLDIGALQSLIDNKRSEIAFVIMTVTNNSVGGQPVSMENIRQTRELLLKHNIPMFIDAARFAENSFFIKRREPGYENKSI
;
A
#
# COMPACT_ATOMS: atom_id res chain seq x y z
N MET A 1 17.34 -26.40 -2.53
CA MET A 1 16.03 -25.90 -2.07
C MET A 1 14.97 -26.67 -2.83
N GLU A 2 14.10 -27.40 -2.13
CA GLU A 2 12.89 -27.93 -2.78
C GLU A 2 12.04 -26.73 -3.22
N ILE A 3 11.64 -26.70 -4.49
CA ILE A 3 10.67 -25.74 -4.97
C ILE A 3 9.35 -26.10 -4.27
N PRO A 4 8.73 -25.20 -3.48
CA PRO A 4 7.47 -25.49 -2.83
C PRO A 4 6.45 -25.94 -3.88
N LYS A 5 5.80 -27.08 -3.66
CA LYS A 5 4.70 -27.52 -4.54
C LYS A 5 3.59 -26.48 -4.46
N ALA A 6 3.35 -25.78 -5.57
CA ALA A 6 2.23 -24.84 -5.67
C ALA A 6 0.93 -25.60 -5.40
N LYS A 7 0.19 -25.17 -4.38
CA LYS A 7 -1.18 -25.65 -4.15
C LYS A 7 -2.11 -24.83 -5.03
N THR A 8 -2.63 -25.45 -6.10
CA THR A 8 -3.66 -24.83 -6.93
C THR A 8 -4.88 -24.54 -6.07
N ILE A 9 -5.30 -23.27 -6.03
CA ILE A 9 -6.56 -22.83 -5.45
C ILE A 9 -7.59 -22.71 -6.57
N PHE A 10 -8.87 -22.92 -6.26
CA PHE A 10 -9.94 -22.58 -7.20
C PHE A 10 -10.24 -21.09 -7.06
N GLU A 11 -10.44 -20.40 -8.19
CA GLU A 11 -10.88 -19.01 -8.19
C GLU A 11 -12.29 -18.93 -7.59
N PRO A 12 -12.52 -18.14 -6.53
CA PRO A 12 -13.84 -18.01 -5.91
C PRO A 12 -14.77 -17.08 -6.72
N PHE A 13 -14.64 -17.10 -8.05
CA PHE A 13 -15.41 -16.32 -9.00
C PHE A 13 -15.42 -17.02 -10.36
N ARG A 14 -16.28 -16.55 -11.27
CA ARG A 14 -16.31 -17.00 -12.67
C ARG A 14 -15.91 -15.85 -13.57
N ILE A 15 -15.20 -16.14 -14.65
CA ILE A 15 -14.87 -15.17 -15.69
C ILE A 15 -16.18 -14.71 -16.35
N LYS A 16 -16.39 -13.39 -16.41
CA LYS A 16 -17.57 -12.78 -17.07
C LYS A 16 -17.20 -12.05 -18.37
N VAL A 17 -16.04 -11.41 -18.39
CA VAL A 17 -15.49 -10.65 -19.51
C VAL A 17 -14.03 -11.06 -19.67
N VAL A 18 -13.53 -11.10 -20.90
CA VAL A 18 -12.14 -11.38 -21.23
C VAL A 18 -11.55 -10.23 -22.05
N GLU A 19 -10.26 -9.98 -21.87
CA GLU A 19 -9.45 -9.13 -22.73
C GLU A 19 -8.51 -10.03 -23.57
N PRO A 20 -8.50 -9.90 -24.91
CA PRO A 20 -7.60 -10.68 -25.75
C PRO A 20 -6.12 -10.40 -25.43
N LEU A 21 -5.34 -11.46 -25.22
CA LEU A 21 -3.91 -11.34 -24.99
C LEU A 21 -3.14 -11.24 -26.30
N PRO A 22 -2.08 -10.40 -26.39
CA PRO A 22 -1.17 -10.41 -27.52
C PRO A 22 -0.43 -11.75 -27.62
N ILE A 23 -0.58 -12.44 -28.75
CA ILE A 23 0.18 -13.65 -29.07
C ILE A 23 1.37 -13.26 -29.94
N THR A 24 2.57 -13.34 -29.36
CA THR A 24 3.82 -12.94 -30.04
C THR A 24 4.77 -14.11 -30.22
N THR A 25 5.57 -14.05 -31.27
CA THR A 25 6.68 -14.96 -31.53
C THR A 25 7.97 -14.46 -30.85
N ALA A 26 8.92 -15.37 -30.63
CA ALA A 26 10.22 -14.98 -30.07
C ALA A 26 10.98 -13.94 -30.92
N PRO A 27 11.00 -14.01 -32.27
CA PRO A 27 11.58 -12.97 -33.11
C PRO A 27 10.93 -11.59 -32.93
N GLU A 28 9.59 -11.51 -32.90
CA GLU A 28 8.87 -10.25 -32.68
C GLU A 28 9.21 -9.61 -31.34
N ARG A 29 9.27 -10.41 -30.27
CA ARG A 29 9.68 -9.92 -28.94
C ARG A 29 11.11 -9.40 -28.93
N ARG A 30 12.05 -10.09 -29.59
CA ARG A 30 13.45 -9.63 -29.67
C ARG A 30 13.55 -8.28 -30.39
N GLU A 31 12.78 -8.10 -31.45
CA GLU A 31 12.77 -6.84 -32.20
C GLU A 31 12.11 -5.71 -31.41
N ALA A 32 10.98 -5.98 -30.74
CA ALA A 32 10.32 -5.02 -29.87
C ALA A 32 11.24 -4.57 -28.72
N LEU A 33 11.98 -5.51 -28.10
CA LEU A 33 12.95 -5.20 -27.05
C LEU A 33 14.11 -4.33 -27.56
N LYS A 34 14.62 -4.59 -28.77
CA LYS A 34 15.65 -3.73 -29.38
C LYS A 34 15.14 -2.32 -29.61
N LYS A 35 13.92 -2.17 -30.14
CA LYS A 35 13.28 -0.86 -30.36
C LYS A 35 13.03 -0.11 -29.05
N ALA A 36 12.67 -0.83 -28.00
CA ALA A 36 12.53 -0.31 -26.64
C ALA A 36 13.88 -0.06 -25.94
N ALA A 37 15.02 -0.19 -26.64
CA ALA A 37 16.37 -0.09 -26.08
C ALA A 37 16.56 -0.95 -24.82
N PHE A 38 15.92 -2.14 -24.79
CA PHE A 38 15.89 -3.07 -23.67
C PHE A 38 15.30 -2.50 -22.37
N ASN A 39 14.54 -1.39 -22.44
CA ASN A 39 13.80 -0.82 -21.33
C ASN A 39 12.31 -1.20 -21.40
N LEU A 40 11.87 -2.07 -20.49
CA LEU A 40 10.49 -2.56 -20.44
C LEU A 40 9.45 -1.45 -20.24
N PHE A 41 9.80 -0.34 -19.58
CA PHE A 41 8.88 0.81 -19.41
C PHE A 41 8.51 1.50 -20.73
N THR A 42 9.28 1.25 -21.79
CA THR A 42 9.01 1.81 -23.13
C THR A 42 8.47 0.78 -24.11
N LEU A 43 8.28 -0.46 -23.64
CA LEU A 43 7.75 -1.53 -24.46
C LEU A 43 6.24 -1.32 -24.68
N PRO A 44 5.76 -1.31 -25.93
CA PRO A 44 4.33 -1.21 -26.21
C PRO A 44 3.55 -2.38 -25.59
N ALA A 45 2.39 -2.08 -24.98
CA ALA A 45 1.56 -3.09 -24.30
C ALA A 45 1.07 -4.20 -25.25
N ASP A 46 0.87 -3.90 -26.55
CA ASP A 46 0.53 -4.89 -27.58
C ASP A 46 1.66 -5.91 -27.88
N ARG A 47 2.81 -5.76 -27.23
CA ARG A 47 3.94 -6.72 -27.25
C ARG A 47 4.14 -7.45 -25.94
N VAL A 48 3.26 -7.24 -24.96
CA VAL A 48 3.33 -7.83 -23.63
C VAL A 48 2.16 -8.82 -23.47
N THR A 49 2.47 -10.12 -23.40
CA THR A 49 1.44 -11.15 -23.20
C THR A 49 0.97 -11.24 -21.74
N PHE A 50 1.90 -11.08 -20.79
CA PHE A 50 1.63 -11.04 -19.35
C PHE A 50 2.34 -9.83 -18.76
N ASP A 51 1.56 -8.84 -18.33
CA ASP A 51 2.11 -7.64 -17.73
C ASP A 51 2.20 -7.82 -16.21
N LEU A 52 3.43 -7.84 -15.70
CA LEU A 52 3.75 -7.95 -14.28
C LEU A 52 4.48 -6.69 -13.78
N LEU A 53 4.36 -5.58 -14.51
CA LEU A 53 5.04 -4.33 -14.17
C LEU A 53 4.51 -3.73 -12.86
N THR A 54 3.20 -3.82 -12.63
CA THR A 54 2.55 -3.31 -11.42
C THR A 54 1.18 -3.94 -11.18
N ASP A 55 0.75 -3.95 -9.92
CA ASP A 55 -0.60 -4.24 -9.46
C ASP A 55 -1.50 -2.99 -9.37
N SER A 56 -0.95 -1.80 -9.63
CA SER A 56 -1.65 -0.53 -9.49
C SER A 56 -2.58 -0.25 -10.68
N GLY A 57 -3.90 -0.35 -10.46
CA GLY A 57 -4.90 0.00 -11.46
C GLY A 57 -5.11 -1.04 -12.58
N THR A 58 -4.42 -2.18 -12.51
CA THR A 58 -4.45 -3.26 -13.50
C THR A 58 -5.36 -4.43 -13.11
N SER A 59 -6.18 -4.25 -12.06
CA SER A 59 -7.10 -5.28 -11.54
C SER A 59 -8.35 -5.46 -12.40
N ALA A 60 -8.87 -6.68 -12.45
CA ALA A 60 -10.18 -6.96 -13.04
C ALA A 60 -11.31 -6.57 -12.06
N MET A 61 -12.23 -5.70 -12.49
CA MET A 61 -13.42 -5.34 -11.73
C MET A 61 -14.54 -6.37 -11.86
N SER A 62 -15.30 -6.56 -10.78
CA SER A 62 -16.54 -7.35 -10.79
C SER A 62 -17.63 -6.70 -11.64
N SER A 63 -18.65 -7.47 -12.01
CA SER A 63 -19.79 -6.89 -12.73
C SER A 63 -20.59 -5.87 -11.94
N THR A 64 -20.58 -5.96 -10.60
CA THR A 64 -21.25 -4.99 -9.74
C THR A 64 -20.52 -3.65 -9.74
N GLN A 65 -19.18 -3.66 -9.79
CA GLN A 65 -18.38 -2.44 -9.94
C GLN A 65 -18.63 -1.77 -11.31
N TRP A 66 -18.66 -2.56 -12.40
CA TRP A 66 -19.06 -2.05 -13.72
C TRP A 66 -20.47 -1.45 -13.74
N ALA A 67 -21.45 -2.13 -13.11
CA ALA A 67 -22.79 -1.58 -12.96
C ALA A 67 -22.79 -0.27 -12.16
N GLY A 68 -21.96 -0.17 -11.11
CA GLY A 68 -21.76 1.04 -10.32
C GLY A 68 -21.29 2.24 -11.16
N MET A 69 -20.38 2.02 -12.11
CA MET A 69 -19.93 3.08 -13.03
C MET A 69 -21.05 3.59 -13.94
N MET A 70 -21.97 2.71 -14.37
CA MET A 70 -23.09 3.10 -15.24
C MET A 70 -24.16 3.94 -14.52
N ILE A 71 -24.16 3.94 -13.17
CA ILE A 71 -25.06 4.73 -12.32
C ILE A 71 -24.29 5.80 -11.52
N GLY A 72 -23.19 6.30 -12.10
CA GLY A 72 -22.45 7.45 -11.59
C GLY A 72 -23.34 8.68 -11.45
N ASP A 73 -23.01 9.52 -10.46
CA ASP A 73 -23.66 10.81 -10.24
C ASP A 73 -22.57 11.87 -10.39
N GLU A 74 -22.60 12.57 -11.52
CA GLU A 74 -21.58 13.54 -11.94
C GLU A 74 -21.86 14.96 -11.40
N SER A 75 -22.73 15.08 -10.39
CA SER A 75 -23.02 16.35 -9.74
C SER A 75 -21.77 16.90 -9.06
N TYR A 76 -21.48 18.18 -9.29
CA TYR A 76 -20.30 18.85 -8.74
C TYR A 76 -20.26 18.87 -7.20
N ALA A 77 -21.42 18.97 -6.54
CA ALA A 77 -21.56 18.94 -5.10
C ALA A 77 -22.76 18.10 -4.69
N GLY A 78 -22.62 17.34 -3.60
CA GLY A 78 -23.72 16.51 -3.08
C GLY A 78 -24.02 15.26 -3.92
N ALA A 79 -23.07 14.78 -4.72
CA ALA A 79 -23.25 13.56 -5.51
C ALA A 79 -23.55 12.34 -4.63
N LYS A 80 -24.57 11.56 -5.00
CA LYS A 80 -24.93 10.29 -4.34
C LYS A 80 -23.76 9.29 -4.32
N SER A 81 -22.90 9.33 -5.34
CA SER A 81 -21.68 8.52 -5.40
C SER A 81 -20.68 8.85 -4.29
N TYR A 82 -20.54 10.12 -3.91
CA TYR A 82 -19.70 10.50 -2.77
C TYR A 82 -20.23 9.92 -1.46
N TYR A 83 -21.53 10.05 -1.18
CA TYR A 83 -22.09 9.54 0.07
C TYR A 83 -21.97 8.02 0.20
N ARG A 84 -22.20 7.27 -0.88
CA ARG A 84 -21.96 5.81 -0.92
C ARG A 84 -20.49 5.46 -0.65
N PHE A 85 -19.57 6.19 -1.28
CA PHE A 85 -18.13 6.00 -1.07
C PHE A 85 -17.72 6.30 0.37
N ALA A 86 -18.14 7.45 0.90
CA ALA A 86 -17.83 7.87 2.26
C ALA A 86 -18.40 6.89 3.29
N GLU A 87 -19.64 6.43 3.11
CA GLU A 87 -20.27 5.41 3.97
C GLU A 87 -19.46 4.11 4.00
N ALA A 88 -19.04 3.61 2.84
CA ALA A 88 -18.20 2.41 2.77
C ALA A 88 -16.84 2.59 3.46
N VAL A 89 -16.20 3.75 3.29
CA VAL A 89 -14.94 4.08 4.00
C VAL A 89 -15.17 4.14 5.50
N THR A 90 -16.26 4.76 5.96
CA THR A 90 -16.61 4.85 7.38
C THR A 90 -16.94 3.47 7.97
N ASP A 91 -17.63 2.60 7.25
CA ASP A 91 -17.93 1.23 7.70
C ASP A 91 -16.64 0.40 7.90
N ILE A 92 -15.70 0.50 6.97
CA ILE A 92 -14.42 -0.24 7.02
C ILE A 92 -13.48 0.33 8.09
N THR A 93 -13.39 1.65 8.20
CA THR A 93 -12.31 2.32 8.97
C THR A 93 -12.77 2.99 10.25
N GLY A 94 -14.08 3.25 10.40
CA GLY A 94 -14.66 4.08 11.46
C GLY A 94 -14.45 5.60 11.28
N HIS A 95 -13.72 6.05 10.25
CA HIS A 95 -13.44 7.48 10.05
C HIS A 95 -14.67 8.24 9.52
N GLN A 96 -15.02 9.33 10.23
CA GLN A 96 -16.19 10.17 9.89
C GLN A 96 -15.90 11.23 8.83
N HIS A 97 -14.62 11.60 8.66
CA HIS A 97 -14.21 12.62 7.71
C HIS A 97 -13.48 11.96 6.54
N VAL A 98 -14.09 12.01 5.36
CA VAL A 98 -13.59 11.37 4.14
C VAL A 98 -13.41 12.41 3.05
N ILE A 99 -12.17 12.54 2.56
CA ILE A 99 -11.80 13.40 1.43
C ILE A 99 -11.38 12.47 0.29
N PRO A 100 -12.16 12.35 -0.79
CA PRO A 100 -11.76 11.55 -1.94
C PRO A 100 -10.60 12.25 -2.67
N THR A 101 -9.65 11.45 -3.13
CA THR A 101 -8.58 11.90 -4.03
C THR A 101 -8.58 11.01 -5.27
N HIS A 102 -7.96 11.47 -6.36
CA HIS A 102 -7.94 10.67 -7.58
C HIS A 102 -7.08 9.40 -7.43
N GLN A 103 -6.06 9.41 -6.56
CA GLN A 103 -5.26 8.23 -6.16
C GLN A 103 -4.39 8.54 -4.93
N GLY A 104 -3.67 7.51 -4.44
CA GLY A 104 -2.87 7.55 -3.21
C GLY A 104 -1.91 8.75 -3.08
N ARG A 105 -1.07 8.99 -4.10
CA ARG A 105 -0.07 10.09 -4.07
C ARG A 105 -0.65 11.49 -3.83
N SER A 106 -1.92 11.69 -4.14
CA SER A 106 -2.61 12.96 -3.93
C SER A 106 -3.15 13.09 -2.51
N ALA A 107 -3.54 11.98 -1.89
CA ALA A 107 -3.83 11.95 -0.46
C ALA A 107 -2.56 12.24 0.36
N GLU A 108 -1.43 11.65 -0.04
CA GLU A 108 -0.11 11.94 0.55
C GLU A 108 0.26 13.42 0.44
N ALA A 109 0.09 14.02 -0.74
CA ALA A 109 0.38 15.44 -0.97
C ALA A 109 -0.46 16.37 -0.08
N LEU A 110 -1.75 16.08 0.08
CA LEU A 110 -2.63 16.83 0.99
C LEU A 110 -2.20 16.65 2.45
N LEU A 111 -1.84 15.43 2.84
CA LEU A 111 -1.39 15.12 4.20
C LEU A 111 -0.10 15.87 4.53
N THR A 112 0.93 15.78 3.69
CA THR A 112 2.21 16.46 3.93
C THR A 112 2.01 17.98 3.89
N GLN A 113 1.19 18.51 2.98
CA GLN A 113 0.86 19.94 2.97
C GLN A 113 0.20 20.41 4.28
N ALA A 114 -0.66 19.60 4.88
CA ALA A 114 -1.38 19.97 6.10
C ALA A 114 -0.54 19.81 7.39
N PHE A 115 0.31 18.79 7.47
CA PHE A 115 0.98 18.40 8.72
C PHE A 115 2.49 18.63 8.75
N LEU A 116 3.16 18.80 7.60
CA LEU A 116 4.62 18.85 7.52
C LEU A 116 5.13 20.29 7.39
N LYS A 117 6.08 20.66 8.24
CA LYS A 117 6.91 21.86 8.07
C LYS A 117 8.31 21.48 7.58
N PRO A 118 8.99 22.35 6.80
CA PRO A 118 10.36 22.11 6.38
C PRO A 118 11.29 21.81 7.56
N GLY A 119 12.18 20.84 7.39
CA GLY A 119 13.13 20.35 8.40
C GLY A 119 12.57 19.32 9.38
N GLN A 120 11.25 19.10 9.43
CA GLN A 120 10.67 18.07 10.29
C GLN A 120 10.83 16.66 9.70
N ILE A 121 10.80 15.66 10.59
CA ILE A 121 10.95 14.24 10.28
C ILE A 121 9.57 13.59 10.17
N VAL A 122 9.35 12.83 9.09
CA VAL A 122 8.26 11.86 8.98
C VAL A 122 8.88 10.47 9.07
N VAL A 123 8.39 9.70 10.04
CA VAL A 123 8.93 8.35 10.31
C VAL A 123 8.03 7.31 9.67
N GLY A 124 8.58 6.25 9.11
CA GLY A 124 7.80 5.10 8.67
C GLY A 124 8.50 3.78 8.93
N ASN A 125 7.76 2.67 8.87
CA ASN A 125 8.37 1.34 8.81
C ASN A 125 9.21 1.22 7.52
N THR A 126 8.64 1.61 6.38
CA THR A 126 9.38 2.04 5.18
C THR A 126 8.44 2.88 4.30
N HIS A 127 8.89 4.05 3.85
CA HIS A 127 8.10 4.88 2.94
C HIS A 127 8.07 4.27 1.54
N PHE A 128 6.90 4.34 0.89
CA PHE A 128 6.79 4.12 -0.54
C PHE A 128 7.38 5.30 -1.31
N ASP A 129 7.79 5.09 -2.57
CA ASP A 129 8.52 6.05 -3.39
C ASP A 129 7.80 7.40 -3.49
N THR A 130 6.48 7.40 -3.74
CA THR A 130 5.70 8.65 -3.83
C THR A 130 5.51 9.31 -2.47
N THR A 131 5.36 8.52 -1.40
CA THR A 131 5.23 9.01 -0.03
C THR A 131 6.50 9.76 0.37
N ARG A 132 7.67 9.16 0.13
CA ARG A 132 8.98 9.79 0.31
C ARG A 132 9.12 11.07 -0.51
N ALA A 133 8.78 11.02 -1.80
CA ALA A 133 8.83 12.20 -2.67
C ALA A 133 7.94 13.35 -2.18
N ASN A 134 6.74 13.06 -1.69
CA ASN A 134 5.82 14.06 -1.12
C ASN A 134 6.36 14.69 0.19
N ILE A 135 7.10 13.94 1.00
CA ILE A 135 7.76 14.45 2.21
C ILE A 135 8.95 15.34 1.85
N GLU A 136 9.85 14.84 1.01
CA GLU A 136 11.11 15.50 0.68
C GLU A 136 10.89 16.74 -0.20
N SER A 137 9.93 16.72 -1.12
CA SER A 137 9.56 17.91 -1.92
C SER A 137 8.99 19.05 -1.09
N ARG A 138 8.50 18.77 0.13
CA ARG A 138 8.06 19.75 1.13
C ARG A 138 9.18 20.18 2.08
N GLY A 139 10.41 19.72 1.86
CA GLY A 139 11.58 20.00 2.69
C GLY A 139 11.61 19.21 4.00
N GLY A 140 10.79 18.16 4.14
CA GLY A 140 10.88 17.25 5.29
C GLY A 140 11.92 16.15 5.09
N VAL A 141 12.17 15.40 6.16
CA VAL A 141 13.08 14.25 6.18
C VAL A 141 12.24 12.97 6.30
N ALA A 142 12.24 12.14 5.25
CA ALA A 142 11.61 10.82 5.31
C ALA A 142 12.58 9.79 5.92
N LEU A 143 12.31 9.37 7.15
CA LEU A 143 13.15 8.44 7.91
C LEU A 143 12.48 7.07 8.04
N ASP A 144 13.15 6.04 7.53
CA ASP A 144 12.68 4.66 7.61
C ASP A 144 13.28 3.95 8.83
N LEU A 145 12.44 3.28 9.61
CA LEU A 145 12.80 2.43 10.75
C LEU A 145 12.22 1.01 10.55
N PRO A 146 12.74 0.24 9.56
CA PRO A 146 12.23 -1.09 9.28
C PRO A 146 12.60 -2.07 10.39
N SER A 147 11.76 -3.09 10.60
CA SER A 147 12.06 -4.19 11.54
C SER A 147 13.46 -4.78 11.29
N PRO A 148 14.21 -5.13 12.35
CA PRO A 148 15.46 -5.89 12.22
C PRO A 148 15.32 -7.19 11.40
N ASP A 149 14.13 -7.78 11.34
CA ASP A 149 13.83 -9.00 10.56
C ASP A 149 13.97 -8.81 9.04
N THR A 150 14.08 -7.56 8.57
CA THR A 150 14.30 -7.21 7.16
C THR A 150 15.76 -7.34 6.73
N LYS A 151 16.72 -7.45 7.68
CA LYS A 151 18.16 -7.49 7.39
C LYS A 151 18.56 -8.71 6.56
N GLU A 152 17.92 -9.85 6.80
CA GLU A 152 18.21 -11.10 6.10
C GLU A 152 16.99 -11.57 5.32
N SER A 153 17.05 -11.42 3.99
CA SER A 153 15.92 -11.73 3.10
C SER A 153 15.49 -13.19 3.16
N GLY A 154 16.46 -14.11 3.30
CA GLY A 154 16.23 -15.56 3.31
C GLY A 154 15.73 -16.14 4.64
N VAL A 155 15.77 -15.38 5.74
CA VAL A 155 15.27 -15.84 7.04
C VAL A 155 13.75 -15.66 7.08
N GLU A 156 12.97 -16.69 7.37
CA GLU A 156 11.53 -16.53 7.52
C GLU A 156 11.17 -15.78 8.81
N ALA A 157 10.27 -14.81 8.71
CA ALA A 157 9.66 -14.14 9.86
C ALA A 157 8.20 -13.78 9.53
N PRO A 158 7.27 -13.89 10.49
CA PRO A 158 5.84 -13.79 10.21
C PRO A 158 5.40 -12.37 9.80
N PHE A 159 6.10 -11.34 10.29
CA PHE A 159 5.74 -9.91 10.15
C PHE A 159 6.95 -9.01 9.87
N LYS A 160 7.69 -9.28 8.78
CA LYS A 160 8.83 -8.44 8.37
C LYS A 160 8.45 -6.99 8.02
N GLY A 161 7.17 -6.68 7.84
CA GLY A 161 6.70 -5.32 7.59
C GLY A 161 6.70 -4.43 8.83
N ASN A 162 6.90 -5.00 10.03
CA ASN A 162 6.88 -4.27 11.29
C ASN A 162 7.81 -3.05 11.33
N LEU A 163 7.42 -2.06 12.12
CA LEU A 163 8.25 -0.92 12.50
C LEU A 163 9.19 -1.31 13.66
N ASP A 164 10.44 -0.85 13.63
CA ASP A 164 11.37 -1.00 14.76
C ASP A 164 10.98 -0.02 15.89
N ILE A 165 10.24 -0.53 16.87
CA ILE A 165 9.72 0.25 18.01
C ILE A 165 10.86 0.74 18.91
N GLY A 166 11.95 -0.04 19.05
CA GLY A 166 13.10 0.36 19.84
C GLY A 166 13.86 1.52 19.21
N ALA A 167 14.03 1.49 17.88
CA ALA A 167 14.60 2.59 17.12
C ALA A 167 13.68 3.83 17.18
N LEU A 168 12.36 3.65 17.11
CA LEU A 168 11.40 4.75 17.24
C LEU A 168 11.43 5.39 18.63
N GLN A 169 11.47 4.59 19.70
CA GLN A 169 11.63 5.11 21.07
C GLN A 169 12.93 5.92 21.18
N SER A 170 14.04 5.36 20.72
CA SER A 170 15.34 6.04 20.74
C SER A 170 15.31 7.36 19.97
N LEU A 171 14.64 7.41 18.82
CA LEU A 171 14.47 8.64 18.06
C LEU A 171 13.62 9.67 18.82
N ILE A 172 12.52 9.24 19.44
CA ILE A 172 11.65 10.12 20.23
C ILE A 172 12.43 10.73 21.40
N ASP A 173 13.20 9.92 22.12
CA ASP A 173 13.96 10.37 23.30
C ASP A 173 14.97 11.48 22.95
N ASN A 174 15.55 11.42 21.74
CA ASN A 174 16.56 12.36 21.29
C ASN A 174 16.01 13.54 20.47
N LYS A 175 14.92 13.33 19.72
CA LYS A 175 14.47 14.21 18.62
C LYS A 175 12.96 14.41 18.55
N ARG A 176 12.21 14.20 19.64
CA ARG A 176 10.75 14.33 19.65
C ARG A 176 10.24 15.60 18.94
N SER A 177 10.82 16.77 19.21
CA SER A 177 10.37 18.05 18.64
C SER A 177 10.55 18.15 17.11
N GLU A 178 11.45 17.35 16.54
CA GLU A 178 11.68 17.28 15.09
C GLU A 178 10.64 16.41 14.38
N ILE A 179 9.97 15.48 15.08
CA ILE A 179 9.03 14.54 14.47
C ILE A 179 7.67 15.20 14.22
N ALA A 180 7.24 15.23 12.96
CA ALA A 180 5.92 15.70 12.54
C ALA A 180 4.84 14.63 12.79
N PHE A 181 5.03 13.43 12.23
CA PHE A 181 4.10 12.30 12.36
C PHE A 181 4.77 10.99 11.91
N VAL A 182 4.08 9.87 12.14
CA VAL A 182 4.49 8.53 11.71
C VAL A 182 3.52 7.99 10.66
N ILE A 183 4.04 7.35 9.60
CA ILE A 183 3.28 6.59 8.61
C ILE A 183 3.56 5.09 8.80
N MET A 184 2.52 4.29 9.02
CA MET A 184 2.61 2.84 9.03
C MET A 184 2.06 2.28 7.72
N THR A 185 2.93 1.71 6.89
CA THR A 185 2.55 1.13 5.59
C THR A 185 2.10 -0.32 5.77
N VAL A 186 0.88 -0.65 5.36
CA VAL A 186 0.28 -2.00 5.48
C VAL A 186 -0.27 -2.51 4.14
N THR A 187 0.22 -3.62 3.58
CA THR A 187 1.50 -4.28 3.85
C THR A 187 2.68 -3.36 3.49
N ASN A 188 3.86 -3.59 4.08
CA ASN A 188 5.03 -2.76 3.79
C ASN A 188 5.57 -3.09 2.40
N ASN A 189 5.26 -2.22 1.43
CA ASN A 189 5.58 -2.41 0.01
C ASN A 189 7.09 -2.55 -0.24
N SER A 190 7.88 -1.64 0.33
CA SER A 190 9.31 -1.48 0.01
C SER A 190 10.18 -2.64 0.50
N VAL A 191 9.63 -3.52 1.34
CA VAL A 191 10.28 -4.77 1.81
C VAL A 191 9.68 -6.02 1.18
N GLY A 192 8.96 -5.87 0.05
CA GLY A 192 8.37 -6.98 -0.69
C GLY A 192 6.96 -7.36 -0.23
N GLY A 193 6.16 -6.37 0.18
CA GLY A 193 4.76 -6.58 0.58
C GLY A 193 4.60 -7.37 1.90
N GLN A 194 5.56 -7.22 2.82
CA GLN A 194 5.54 -7.98 4.08
C GLN A 194 4.52 -7.41 5.06
N PRO A 195 3.80 -8.25 5.82
CA PRO A 195 2.76 -7.77 6.71
C PRO A 195 3.31 -7.14 7.98
N VAL A 196 2.51 -6.26 8.55
CA VAL A 196 2.66 -5.66 9.88
C VAL A 196 1.70 -6.35 10.84
N SER A 197 2.18 -6.78 12.00
CA SER A 197 1.32 -7.38 13.03
C SER A 197 0.43 -6.35 13.71
N MET A 198 -0.71 -6.79 14.23
CA MET A 198 -1.59 -5.96 15.00
C MET A 198 -1.00 -5.59 16.36
N GLU A 199 -0.20 -6.46 16.97
CA GLU A 199 0.66 -6.12 18.09
C GLU A 199 1.58 -4.92 17.79
N ASN A 200 2.30 -4.93 16.66
CA ASN A 200 3.22 -3.84 16.31
C ASN A 200 2.48 -2.52 16.05
N ILE A 201 1.31 -2.58 15.40
CA ILE A 201 0.44 -1.41 15.21
C ILE A 201 -0.03 -0.83 16.55
N ARG A 202 -0.48 -1.68 17.49
CA ARG A 202 -0.93 -1.25 18.82
C ARG A 202 0.20 -0.64 19.65
N GLN A 203 1.33 -1.32 19.74
CA GLN A 203 2.48 -0.84 20.51
C GLN A 203 3.02 0.48 19.94
N THR A 204 3.09 0.60 18.61
CA THR A 204 3.45 1.87 17.95
C THR A 204 2.45 2.98 18.32
N ARG A 205 1.14 2.70 18.24
CA ARG A 205 0.12 3.69 18.60
C ARG A 205 0.21 4.12 20.06
N GLU A 206 0.38 3.17 20.98
CA GLU A 206 0.54 3.43 22.42
C GLU A 206 1.77 4.29 22.72
N LEU A 207 2.89 4.02 22.07
CA LEU A 207 4.10 4.83 22.18
C LEU A 207 3.84 6.26 21.70
N LEU A 208 3.30 6.43 20.49
CA LEU A 208 3.06 7.75 19.90
C LEU A 208 2.04 8.58 20.67
N LEU A 209 1.05 7.94 21.31
CA LEU A 209 0.07 8.59 22.18
C LEU A 209 0.72 9.30 23.37
N LYS A 210 1.69 8.65 24.03
CA LYS A 210 2.41 9.23 25.20
C LYS A 210 3.14 10.53 24.86
N HIS A 211 3.52 10.68 23.59
CA HIS A 211 4.27 11.83 23.09
C HIS A 211 3.43 12.75 22.20
N ASN A 212 2.13 12.51 22.07
CA ASN A 212 1.23 13.30 21.24
C ASN A 212 1.72 13.45 19.77
N ILE A 213 2.24 12.35 19.19
CA ILE A 213 2.64 12.27 17.78
C ILE A 213 1.49 11.65 16.97
N PRO A 214 1.03 12.28 15.87
CA PRO A 214 0.05 11.67 14.97
C PRO A 214 0.61 10.43 14.28
N MET A 215 -0.25 9.43 14.09
CA MET A 215 0.04 8.23 13.31
C MET A 215 -0.97 8.14 12.18
N PHE A 216 -0.49 7.92 10.96
CA PHE A 216 -1.30 7.65 9.78
C PHE A 216 -0.99 6.25 9.27
N ILE A 217 -1.97 5.61 8.64
CA ILE A 217 -1.79 4.31 8.00
C ILE A 217 -1.81 4.54 6.49
N ASP A 218 -0.72 4.17 5.81
CA ASP A 218 -0.75 3.98 4.36
C ASP A 218 -1.40 2.62 4.09
N ALA A 219 -2.63 2.69 3.61
CA ALA A 219 -3.58 1.58 3.56
C ALA A 219 -3.76 0.99 2.14
N ALA A 220 -2.82 1.21 1.22
CA ALA A 220 -2.94 0.72 -0.16
C ALA A 220 -3.26 -0.79 -0.26
N ARG A 221 -2.71 -1.60 0.65
CA ARG A 221 -2.90 -3.06 0.70
C ARG A 221 -3.42 -3.56 2.06
N PHE A 222 -4.30 -2.78 2.69
CA PHE A 222 -4.79 -3.09 4.04
C PHE A 222 -5.48 -4.47 4.13
N ALA A 223 -6.25 -4.87 3.11
CA ALA A 223 -6.96 -6.15 3.10
C ALA A 223 -6.01 -7.36 3.08
N GLU A 224 -4.89 -7.27 2.35
CA GLU A 224 -3.84 -8.30 2.37
C GLU A 224 -3.17 -8.39 3.75
N ASN A 225 -2.89 -7.24 4.37
CA ASN A 225 -2.34 -7.20 5.71
C ASN A 225 -3.28 -7.86 6.73
N SER A 226 -4.58 -7.55 6.65
CA SER A 226 -5.62 -8.18 7.48
C SER A 226 -5.69 -9.70 7.26
N PHE A 227 -5.52 -10.17 6.01
CA PHE A 227 -5.43 -11.60 5.73
C PHE A 227 -4.22 -12.24 6.41
N PHE A 228 -3.05 -11.60 6.36
CA PHE A 228 -1.87 -12.13 7.04
C PHE A 228 -2.02 -12.13 8.56
N ILE A 229 -2.58 -11.08 9.17
CA ILE A 229 -2.90 -11.03 10.60
C ILE A 229 -3.80 -12.20 10.97
N LYS A 230 -4.94 -12.39 10.27
CA LYS A 230 -5.85 -13.51 10.51
C LYS A 230 -5.18 -14.89 10.41
N ARG A 231 -4.20 -15.04 9.50
CA ARG A 231 -3.52 -16.32 9.25
C ARG A 231 -2.35 -16.60 10.19
N ARG A 232 -1.66 -15.57 10.66
CA ARG A 232 -0.34 -15.68 11.29
C ARG A 232 -0.32 -15.18 12.73
N GLU A 233 -1.25 -14.31 13.13
CA GLU A 233 -1.27 -13.71 14.47
C GLU A 233 -2.26 -14.44 15.39
N PRO A 234 -1.78 -15.04 16.50
CA PRO A 234 -2.66 -15.69 17.47
C PRO A 234 -3.76 -14.77 17.98
N GLY A 235 -5.00 -15.27 18.04
CA GLY A 235 -6.18 -14.53 18.51
C GLY A 235 -6.97 -13.80 17.42
N TYR A 236 -6.52 -13.80 16.16
CA TYR A 236 -7.22 -13.21 15.02
C TYR A 236 -7.86 -14.23 14.06
N GLU A 237 -7.69 -15.53 14.32
CA GLU A 237 -8.05 -16.61 13.40
C GLU A 237 -9.54 -16.61 13.03
N ASN A 238 -10.38 -16.17 13.98
CA ASN A 238 -11.83 -16.14 13.84
C ASN A 238 -12.39 -14.75 13.52
N LYS A 239 -11.54 -13.73 13.31
CA LYS A 239 -11.99 -12.39 12.92
C LYS A 239 -12.45 -12.37 11.45
N SER A 240 -13.46 -11.58 11.14
CA SER A 240 -13.76 -11.24 9.74
C SER A 240 -12.64 -10.35 9.17
N ILE A 241 -12.51 -10.41 7.84
CA ILE A 241 -11.73 -9.44 7.07
C ILE A 241 -12.73 -8.52 6.41
#